data_AF-A0A0F8ZFL0-F1
#
_entry.id   AF-A0A0F8ZFL0-F1
#
_cell.length_a   1.000
_cell.length_b   1.000
_cell.length_c   1.000
_cell.angle_alpha   90.00
_cell.angle_beta   90.00
_cell.angle_gamma   90.00
#
_symmetry.space_group_name_H-M   'P 1'
#
loop_
_entity.id
_entity.type
_entity.pdbx_description
1 polymer ?
#
loop_
_entity_poly.entity_id
_entity_poly.type
_entity_poly.pdbx_seq_one_letter_code
_entity_poly.pdbx_strand_id
1 'polypeptide(L)'
;MVWDAVEVVEFTRKHTSKVHESLGEIRHIIEALVARRDERRDGFVKAVRRAMETRLGDDAEEVRKILAQQGIARTLGKMAVELAEQHGALTIFAIVDALTRIGGTLKYAADRTAVDQKAAQLLALAV
;
A
#
# COMPACT_ATOMS: atom_id res chain seq x y z
N MET A 1 1.49 2.93 6.69
CA MET A 1 1.54 1.74 5.81
C MET A 1 2.92 1.11 5.92
N VAL A 2 3.09 0.08 6.74
CA VAL A 2 4.35 -0.68 6.81
C VAL A 2 4.20 -1.86 5.84
N TRP A 3 4.81 -1.76 4.66
CA TRP A 3 4.76 -2.80 3.63
C TRP A 3 6.04 -3.64 3.55
N ASP A 4 7.01 -3.37 4.43
CA ASP A 4 8.27 -4.10 4.53
C ASP A 4 8.12 -5.26 5.52
N ALA A 5 7.26 -6.22 5.20
CA ALA A 5 7.30 -7.52 5.85
C ALA A 5 8.47 -8.30 5.25
N VAL A 6 9.63 -8.19 5.88
CA VAL A 6 10.82 -8.97 5.55
C VAL A 6 10.45 -10.44 5.77
N GLU A 7 10.39 -11.25 4.72
CA GLU A 7 10.27 -12.70 4.86
C GLU A 7 11.46 -13.17 5.72
N VAL A 8 11.18 -13.59 6.95
CA VAL A 8 12.19 -14.17 7.84
C VAL A 8 12.45 -15.58 7.33
N VAL A 9 13.57 -15.77 6.63
CA VAL A 9 14.00 -17.08 6.16
C VAL A 9 14.95 -17.68 7.19
N GLU A 10 14.60 -18.85 7.72
CA GLU A 10 15.45 -19.64 8.60
C GLU A 10 16.31 -20.60 7.76
N PHE A 11 17.63 -20.53 7.94
CA PHE A 11 18.57 -21.45 7.29
C PHE A 11 19.20 -22.37 8.34
N THR A 12 18.96 -23.67 8.19
CA THR A 12 19.54 -24.70 9.06
C THR A 12 20.51 -25.56 8.26
N ARG A 13 21.79 -25.52 8.65
CA ARG A 13 22.87 -26.33 8.05
C ARG A 13 22.63 -27.83 8.31
N LYS A 14 23.00 -28.69 7.35
CA LYS A 14 23.14 -30.14 7.58
C LYS A 14 24.39 -30.43 8.42
N HIS A 15 24.25 -31.27 9.44
CA HIS A 15 25.19 -31.46 10.56
C HIS A 15 26.65 -31.83 10.16
N THR A 16 26.91 -32.22 8.90
CA THR A 16 28.19 -32.75 8.40
C THR A 16 28.97 -31.84 7.42
N SER A 17 28.44 -30.71 6.93
CA SER A 17 29.10 -29.87 5.90
C SER A 17 30.07 -28.83 6.48
N LYS A 18 31.14 -28.39 5.80
CA LYS A 18 32.02 -27.34 6.40
C LYS A 18 31.31 -25.97 6.38
N VAL A 19 31.52 -25.15 7.41
CA VAL A 19 30.87 -23.81 7.54
C VAL A 19 31.14 -22.92 6.32
N HIS A 20 32.33 -23.01 5.73
CA HIS A 20 32.69 -22.22 4.55
C HIS A 20 31.85 -22.58 3.31
N GLU A 21 31.34 -23.81 3.22
CA GLU A 21 30.52 -24.27 2.09
C GLU A 21 29.10 -23.68 2.21
N SER A 22 28.59 -23.56 3.43
CA SER A 22 27.28 -22.95 3.71
C SER A 22 27.27 -21.42 3.53
N LEU A 23 28.42 -20.74 3.55
CA LEU A 23 28.48 -19.29 3.28
C LEU A 23 28.03 -18.93 1.86
N GLY A 24 28.25 -19.83 0.89
CA GLY A 24 27.76 -19.65 -0.48
C GLY A 24 26.24 -19.72 -0.57
N GLU A 25 25.63 -20.69 0.12
CA GLU A 25 24.17 -20.85 0.19
C GLU A 25 23.51 -19.68 0.91
N ILE A 26 24.06 -19.24 2.05
CA ILE A 26 23.57 -18.07 2.79
C ILE A 26 23.64 -16.81 1.92
N ARG A 27 24.75 -16.60 1.20
CA ARG A 27 24.88 -15.49 0.25
C ARG A 27 23.78 -15.54 -0.81
N HIS A 28 23.54 -16.71 -1.40
CA HIS A 28 22.51 -16.86 -2.44
C HIS A 28 21.10 -16.58 -1.91
N ILE A 29 20.79 -17.01 -0.67
CA ILE A 29 19.52 -16.71 -0.01
C ILE A 29 19.37 -15.20 0.21
N ILE A 30 20.42 -14.53 0.70
CA ILE A 30 20.42 -13.06 0.88
C ILE A 30 20.23 -12.34 -0.46
N GLU A 31 20.95 -12.75 -1.50
CA GLU A 31 20.83 -12.17 -2.84
C GLU A 31 19.40 -12.34 -3.40
N ALA A 32 18.80 -13.52 -3.22
CA ALA A 32 17.41 -13.76 -3.63
C ALA A 32 16.41 -12.90 -2.84
N LEU A 33 16.64 -12.69 -1.53
CA LEU A 33 15.82 -11.79 -0.70
C LEU A 33 15.95 -10.34 -1.13
N VAL A 34 17.17 -9.88 -1.43
CA VAL A 34 17.43 -8.52 -1.95
C VAL A 34 16.76 -8.33 -3.31
N ALA A 35 16.88 -9.29 -4.23
CA ALA A 35 16.23 -9.24 -5.54
C ALA A 35 14.70 -9.15 -5.41
N ARG A 36 14.08 -9.98 -4.54
CA ARG A 36 12.64 -9.92 -4.25
C ARG A 36 12.22 -8.58 -3.66
N ARG A 37 13.04 -8.00 -2.77
CA ARG A 37 12.79 -6.68 -2.19
C ARG A 37 12.81 -5.62 -3.29
N ASP A 38 13.79 -5.64 -4.17
CA ASP A 38 13.95 -4.64 -5.22
C ASP A 38 12.84 -4.75 -6.28
N GLU A 39 12.47 -5.97 -6.70
CA GLU A 39 11.31 -6.22 -7.57
C GLU A 39 10.00 -5.66 -6.97
N ARG A 40 9.77 -5.88 -5.68
CA ARG A 40 8.59 -5.33 -4.97
C ARG A 40 8.64 -3.81 -4.88
N ARG A 41 9.81 -3.23 -4.64
CA ARG A 41 10.00 -1.77 -4.61
C ARG A 41 9.65 -1.15 -5.96
N ASP A 42 10.12 -1.75 -7.04
CA ASP A 42 9.86 -1.27 -8.41
C ASP A 42 8.40 -1.47 -8.81
N GLY A 43 7.79 -2.60 -8.44
CA GLY A 43 6.35 -2.83 -8.59
C GLY A 43 5.52 -1.79 -7.84
N PHE A 44 5.93 -1.43 -6.62
CA PHE A 44 5.28 -0.41 -5.82
C PHE A 44 5.36 0.98 -6.46
N VAL A 45 6.55 1.40 -6.91
CA VAL A 45 6.72 2.69 -7.59
C VAL A 45 5.82 2.78 -8.83
N LYS A 46 5.73 1.69 -9.60
CA LYS A 46 4.83 1.61 -10.76
C LYS A 46 3.35 1.74 -10.35
N ALA A 47 2.92 1.02 -9.31
CA ALA A 47 1.53 1.08 -8.83
C ALA A 47 1.16 2.47 -8.30
N VAL A 48 2.05 3.11 -7.52
CA VAL A 48 1.83 4.48 -7.03
C VAL A 48 1.76 5.46 -8.17
N ARG A 49 2.70 5.39 -9.13
CA ARG A 49 2.69 6.27 -10.30
C ARG A 49 1.39 6.13 -11.09
N ARG A 50 0.93 4.90 -11.32
CA ARG A 50 -0.33 4.64 -12.00
C ARG A 50 -1.54 5.15 -11.20
N ALA A 51 -1.54 5.02 -9.88
CA ALA A 51 -2.59 5.57 -9.02
C ALA A 51 -2.61 7.11 -9.02
N MET A 52 -1.47 7.76 -9.26
CA MET A 52 -1.38 9.23 -9.39
C MET A 52 -1.87 9.71 -10.76
N GLU A 53 -1.71 8.91 -11.82
CA GLU A 53 -2.16 9.25 -13.17
C GLU A 53 -3.63 8.87 -13.42
N THR A 54 -4.13 7.82 -12.74
CA THR A 54 -5.49 7.31 -12.93
C THR A 54 -6.50 8.13 -12.14
N ARG A 55 -7.43 8.76 -12.84
CA ARG A 55 -8.61 9.41 -12.24
C ARG A 55 -9.60 8.36 -11.75
N LEU A 56 -10.08 8.53 -10.52
CA LEU A 56 -11.10 7.65 -9.94
C LEU A 56 -12.50 8.00 -10.47
N GLY A 57 -12.71 9.25 -10.89
CA GLY A 57 -13.90 9.77 -11.55
C GLY A 57 -13.68 11.23 -11.95
N ASP A 58 -14.54 11.75 -12.82
CA ASP A 58 -14.46 13.16 -13.25
C ASP A 58 -15.22 14.09 -12.29
N ASP A 59 -16.23 13.55 -11.58
CA ASP A 59 -17.07 14.31 -10.66
C ASP A 59 -17.03 13.78 -9.23
N ALA A 60 -17.22 14.69 -8.27
CA ALA A 60 -17.33 14.40 -6.85
C ALA A 60 -18.40 13.35 -6.51
N GLU A 61 -19.53 13.36 -7.23
CA GLU A 61 -20.64 12.42 -6.99
C GLU A 61 -20.30 11.01 -7.46
N GLU A 62 -19.60 10.88 -8.60
CA GLU A 62 -19.15 9.60 -9.13
C GLU A 62 -18.14 8.96 -8.18
N VAL A 63 -17.17 9.74 -7.71
CA VAL A 63 -16.20 9.27 -6.70
C VAL A 63 -16.90 8.85 -5.41
N ARG A 64 -17.88 9.63 -4.91
CA ARG A 64 -18.66 9.24 -3.73
C ARG A 64 -19.38 7.90 -3.90
N LYS A 65 -19.92 7.62 -5.08
CA LYS A 65 -20.59 6.36 -5.38
C LYS A 65 -19.60 5.18 -5.36
N ILE A 66 -18.41 5.36 -5.95
CA ILE A 66 -17.35 4.34 -5.92
C ILE A 66 -16.87 4.09 -4.48
N LEU A 67 -16.69 5.14 -3.69
CA LEU A 67 -16.32 5.02 -2.28
C LEU A 67 -17.39 4.29 -1.46
N ALA A 68 -18.67 4.53 -1.73
CA ALA A 68 -19.76 3.82 -1.08
C ALA A 68 -19.77 2.32 -1.43
N GLN A 69 -19.50 1.96 -2.70
CA GLN A 69 -19.37 0.56 -3.12
C GLN A 69 -18.21 -0.16 -2.42
N GLN A 70 -17.14 0.57 -2.10
CA GLN A 70 -15.97 0.07 -1.37
C GLN A 70 -16.17 0.07 0.17
N GLY A 71 -17.40 0.37 0.63
CA GLY A 71 -17.75 0.31 2.05
C GLY A 71 -17.16 1.43 2.90
N ILE A 72 -16.81 2.57 2.27
CA ILE A 72 -16.33 3.77 2.97
C ILE A 72 -17.53 4.56 3.48
N ALA A 73 -17.45 5.01 4.74
CA ALA A 73 -18.53 5.78 5.36
C ALA A 73 -18.78 7.09 4.59
N ARG A 74 -20.04 7.47 4.42
CA ARG A 74 -20.44 8.64 3.63
C ARG A 74 -19.79 9.95 4.09
N THR A 75 -19.63 10.13 5.41
CA THR A 75 -18.96 11.30 6.00
C THR A 75 -17.48 11.36 5.63
N LEU A 76 -16.77 10.23 5.76
CA LEU A 76 -15.37 10.11 5.37
C LEU A 76 -15.18 10.30 3.86
N GLY A 77 -16.09 9.74 3.04
CA GLY A 77 -16.06 9.92 1.59
C GLY A 77 -16.24 11.38 1.18
N LYS A 78 -17.13 12.13 1.85
CA LYS A 78 -17.31 13.56 1.59
C LYS A 78 -16.05 14.35 1.92
N MET A 79 -15.48 14.14 3.11
CA MET A 79 -14.26 14.82 3.55
C MET A 79 -13.07 14.48 2.65
N ALA A 80 -12.96 13.24 2.20
CA ALA A 80 -11.89 12.80 1.31
C ALA A 80 -11.95 13.48 -0.06
N VAL A 81 -13.16 13.61 -0.62
CA VAL A 81 -13.38 14.32 -1.89
C VAL A 81 -13.10 15.81 -1.74
N GLU A 82 -13.59 16.47 -0.69
CA GLU A 82 -13.32 17.89 -0.43
C GLU A 82 -11.80 18.17 -0.32
N LEU A 83 -11.06 17.27 0.33
CA LEU A 83 -9.61 17.40 0.49
C LEU A 83 -8.84 17.10 -0.81
N ALA A 84 -9.33 16.15 -1.62
CA ALA A 84 -8.76 15.86 -2.93
C ALA A 84 -9.03 16.97 -3.96
N GLU A 85 -10.21 17.61 -3.92
CA GLU A 85 -10.56 18.77 -4.75
C GLU A 85 -9.66 19.97 -4.45
N GLN A 86 -9.31 20.21 -3.19
CA GLN A 86 -8.34 21.26 -2.81
C GLN A 86 -6.97 21.05 -3.46
N HIS A 87 -6.59 19.80 -3.72
CA HIS A 87 -5.34 19.44 -4.39
C HIS A 87 -5.48 19.35 -5.92
N GLY A 88 -6.66 19.64 -6.48
CA GLY A 88 -6.89 19.86 -7.92
C GLY A 88 -7.08 18.61 -8.77
N ALA A 89 -7.10 17.41 -8.19
CA ALA A 89 -7.31 16.17 -8.95
C ALA A 89 -7.97 15.06 -8.12
N LEU A 90 -9.01 14.43 -8.68
CA LEU A 90 -9.69 13.25 -8.14
C LEU A 90 -9.00 11.95 -8.59
N THR A 91 -7.70 11.83 -8.35
CA THR A 91 -6.94 10.61 -8.66
C THR A 91 -7.11 9.58 -7.56
N ILE A 92 -6.89 8.31 -7.89
CA ILE A 92 -6.92 7.22 -6.90
C ILE A 92 -5.97 7.56 -5.74
N PHE A 93 -4.77 8.03 -6.07
CA PHE A 93 -3.79 8.45 -5.06
C PHE A 93 -4.29 9.62 -4.19
N ALA A 94 -4.88 10.67 -4.78
CA ALA A 94 -5.36 11.83 -4.03
C ALA A 94 -6.45 11.46 -3.01
N ILE A 95 -7.35 10.56 -3.40
CA ILE A 95 -8.41 10.07 -2.51
C ILE A 95 -7.85 9.18 -1.39
N VAL A 96 -6.86 8.34 -1.69
CA VAL A 96 -6.16 7.53 -0.69
C VAL A 96 -5.35 8.39 0.28
N ASP A 97 -4.63 9.40 -0.21
CA ASP A 97 -3.91 10.37 0.63
C ASP A 97 -4.90 11.12 1.54
N ALA A 98 -6.03 11.57 1.01
CA ALA A 98 -7.05 12.24 1.80
C ALA A 98 -7.62 11.32 2.90
N LEU A 99 -7.96 10.07 2.59
CA LEU A 99 -8.46 9.10 3.57
C LEU A 99 -7.43 8.77 4.64
N THR A 100 -6.16 8.61 4.28
CA THR A 100 -5.08 8.30 5.23
C THR A 100 -4.75 9.50 6.13
N ARG A 101 -4.79 10.73 5.62
CA ARG A 101 -4.68 11.96 6.43
C ARG A 101 -5.84 12.08 7.43
N ILE A 102 -7.07 11.82 6.98
CA ILE A 102 -8.25 11.79 7.87
C ILE A 102 -8.08 10.69 8.92
N GLY A 103 -7.66 9.49 8.52
CA GLY A 103 -7.36 8.38 9.42
C GLY A 103 -6.30 8.70 10.47
N GLY A 104 -5.31 9.53 10.12
CA GLY A 104 -4.28 10.03 11.03
C GLY A 104 -4.80 10.94 12.15
N THR A 105 -5.99 11.55 11.98
CA THR A 105 -6.65 12.36 13.02
C THR A 105 -7.52 11.55 13.98
N LEU A 106 -7.74 10.26 13.69
CA LEU A 106 -8.54 9.39 14.53
C LEU A 106 -7.79 9.04 15.82
N LYS A 107 -8.48 9.20 16.95
CA LYS A 107 -7.92 8.95 18.30
C LYS A 107 -7.62 7.47 18.55
N TYR A 108 -8.42 6.57 17.97
CA TYR A 108 -8.34 5.14 18.22
C TYR A 108 -7.62 4.40 17.09
N ALA A 109 -6.63 3.58 17.46
CA ALA A 109 -5.81 2.83 16.51
C ALA A 109 -6.62 1.80 15.70
N ALA A 110 -7.67 1.23 16.28
CA ALA A 110 -8.55 0.27 15.59
C ALA A 110 -9.30 0.95 14.43
N ASP A 111 -9.88 2.13 14.68
CA ASP A 111 -10.61 2.90 13.65
C ASP A 111 -9.67 3.37 12.55
N ARG A 112 -8.46 3.83 12.91
CA ARG A 112 -7.41 4.17 11.94
C ARG A 112 -7.04 2.97 11.06
N THR A 113 -6.86 1.80 11.66
CA THR A 113 -6.49 0.58 10.92
C THR A 113 -7.59 0.19 9.93
N ALA A 114 -8.86 0.28 10.34
CA ALA A 114 -9.99 0.00 9.47
C ALA A 114 -10.09 0.98 8.29
N VAL A 115 -9.81 2.26 8.51
CA VAL A 115 -9.77 3.28 7.45
C VAL A 115 -8.60 3.05 6.51
N ASP A 116 -7.40 2.79 7.04
CA ASP A 116 -6.19 2.53 6.26
C ASP A 116 -6.35 1.26 5.39
N GLN A 117 -7.00 0.22 5.92
CA GLN A 117 -7.28 -1.00 5.16
C GLN A 117 -8.21 -0.74 3.97
N LYS A 118 -9.29 0.03 4.17
CA LYS A 118 -10.22 0.41 3.09
C LYS A 118 -9.56 1.34 2.08
N ALA A 119 -8.73 2.28 2.53
CA ALA A 119 -7.95 3.14 1.65
C ALA A 119 -6.95 2.31 0.80
N ALA A 120 -6.30 1.31 1.39
CA ALA A 120 -5.40 0.42 0.66
C ALA A 120 -6.13 -0.43 -0.41
N GLN A 121 -7.40 -0.82 -0.18
CA GLN A 121 -8.21 -1.50 -1.19
C GLN A 121 -8.47 -0.63 -2.43
N LEU A 122 -8.56 0.69 -2.28
CA LEU A 122 -8.70 1.60 -3.43
C LEU A 122 -7.45 1.63 -4.31
N LEU A 123 -6.24 1.47 -3.73
CA LEU A 123 -5.01 1.34 -4.52
C LEU A 123 -5.01 0.10 -5.41
N ALA A 124 -5.73 -0.97 -5.01
CA ALA A 124 -5.85 -2.16 -5.83
C ALA A 124 -6.64 -1.92 -7.13
N LEU A 125 -7.44 -0.84 -7.20
CA LEU A 125 -8.12 -0.43 -8.43
C LEU A 125 -7.16 0.20 -9.46
N ALA A 126 -5.94 0.56 -9.05
CA ALA A 126 -4.92 1.15 -9.91
C ALA A 126 -3.93 0.13 -10.52
N VAL A 127 -4.07 -1.16 -10.19
CA VAL A 127 -3.19 -2.25 -10.66
C VAL A 127 -3.67 -2.81 -11.99
#